data_AF-A0AA96WPN2-F1
#
_entry.id   AF-A0AA96WPN2-F1
#
_cell.length_a   1.000
_cell.length_b   1.000
_cell.length_c   1.000
_cell.angle_alpha   90.00
_cell.angle_beta   90.00
_cell.angle_gamma   90.00
#
_symmetry.space_group_name_H-M   'P 1'
#
loop_
_entity.id
_entity.type
_entity.pdbx_description
1 polymer ?
#
loop_
_entity_poly.entity_id
_entity_poly.type
_entity_poly.pdbx_seq_one_letter_code
_entity_poly.pdbx_strand_id
1 'polypeptide(L)'
;MLGLSLLIWGASIAHEIVPVQAETTTDTKMAALKQSSTRWIEVNVSTQRLIAWEGGVPVYAVIVSTGTDDHPTPPGTYTIQSKHRTARMQGDDYDVPDVPFTMYYYGGYAIHGAYWHHRFGTPVSHGCVNVAVNHAEWLFNWASIGTPVIVHF
;
A
#
# COMPACT_ATOMS: atom_id res chain seq x y z
N MET A 1 26.14 -54.30 20.89
CA MET A 1 25.62 -54.05 19.53
C MET A 1 24.81 -52.77 19.58
N LEU A 2 25.12 -51.85 18.67
CA LEU A 2 24.67 -50.46 18.63
C LEU A 2 23.16 -50.33 18.39
N GLY A 3 22.50 -49.47 19.16
CA GLY A 3 21.12 -49.00 18.89
C GLY A 3 21.12 -47.47 18.89
N LEU A 4 20.93 -46.89 17.71
CA LEU A 4 20.99 -45.47 17.38
C LEU A 4 19.62 -44.78 17.54
N SER A 5 19.66 -43.45 17.73
CA SER A 5 18.65 -42.46 17.28
C SER A 5 17.32 -42.40 18.05
N LEU A 6 16.65 -41.26 18.24
CA LEU A 6 16.72 -39.93 17.61
C LEU A 6 16.06 -38.93 18.58
N LEU A 7 16.74 -37.85 18.95
CA LEU A 7 16.13 -36.71 19.67
C LEU A 7 15.35 -35.87 18.66
N ILE A 8 14.02 -35.92 18.70
CA ILE A 8 13.16 -35.05 17.91
C ILE A 8 13.02 -33.73 18.68
N TRP A 9 13.72 -32.69 18.24
CA TRP A 9 13.43 -31.32 18.64
C TRP A 9 12.12 -30.90 17.97
N GLY A 10 11.08 -30.66 18.78
CA GLY A 10 9.86 -30.05 18.30
C GLY A 10 10.13 -28.61 17.87
N ALA A 11 10.00 -28.34 16.57
CA ALA A 11 10.03 -26.99 16.02
C ALA A 11 8.84 -26.20 16.58
N SER A 12 9.13 -25.11 17.29
CA SER A 12 8.15 -24.10 17.67
C SER A 12 7.65 -23.41 16.40
N ILE A 13 6.42 -23.70 15.99
CA ILE A 13 5.73 -22.91 14.97
C ILE A 13 5.27 -21.63 15.66
N ALA A 14 6.06 -20.57 15.55
CA ALA A 14 5.58 -19.22 15.80
C ALA A 14 4.59 -18.89 14.67
N HIS A 15 3.30 -19.11 14.93
CA HIS A 15 2.25 -18.50 14.15
C HIS A 15 2.34 -17.00 14.46
N GLU A 16 2.84 -16.19 13.53
CA GLU A 16 2.75 -14.73 13.64
C GLU A 16 1.28 -14.37 13.80
N ILE A 17 0.94 -13.94 15.01
CA ILE A 17 -0.42 -13.54 15.38
C ILE A 17 -0.61 -12.15 14.77
N VAL A 18 -1.03 -12.11 13.50
CA VAL A 18 -1.59 -10.87 12.94
C VAL A 18 -2.80 -10.51 13.83
N PRO A 19 -2.89 -9.30 14.39
CA PRO A 19 -3.97 -8.97 15.31
C PRO A 19 -5.31 -8.98 14.56
N VAL A 20 -6.17 -9.96 14.86
CA VAL A 20 -7.55 -10.13 14.34
C VAL A 20 -8.38 -8.85 14.39
N GLN A 21 -8.07 -7.91 15.30
CA GLN A 21 -8.74 -6.61 15.41
C GLN A 21 -8.40 -5.61 14.31
N ALA A 22 -7.21 -5.67 13.69
CA ALA A 22 -6.82 -4.73 12.64
C ALA A 22 -7.54 -5.02 11.31
N GLU A 23 -7.68 -6.31 10.95
CA GLU A 23 -8.41 -6.74 9.75
C GLU A 23 -9.90 -6.46 9.88
N THR A 24 -10.50 -6.80 11.03
CA THR A 24 -11.93 -6.52 11.31
C THR A 24 -12.26 -5.03 11.19
N THR A 25 -11.34 -4.15 11.60
CA THR A 25 -11.53 -2.69 11.50
C THR A 25 -11.46 -2.18 10.07
N THR A 26 -10.53 -2.72 9.27
CA THR A 26 -10.33 -2.34 7.87
C THR A 26 -11.49 -2.77 6.99
N ASP A 27 -11.97 -4.01 7.15
CA ASP A 27 -13.14 -4.53 6.46
C ASP A 27 -14.41 -3.74 6.78
N THR A 28 -14.63 -3.45 8.07
CA THR A 28 -15.75 -2.62 8.51
C THR A 28 -15.69 -1.22 7.88
N LYS A 29 -14.49 -0.64 7.78
CA LYS A 29 -14.30 0.67 7.15
C LYS A 29 -14.61 0.64 5.66
N MET A 30 -14.12 -0.37 4.93
CA MET A 30 -14.42 -0.54 3.51
C MET A 30 -15.91 -0.75 3.28
N ALA A 31 -16.56 -1.59 4.08
CA ALA A 31 -18.02 -1.81 4.01
C ALA A 31 -18.80 -0.50 4.21
N ALA A 32 -18.42 0.32 5.19
CA ALA A 32 -19.03 1.61 5.42
C ALA A 32 -18.80 2.59 4.25
N LEU A 33 -17.59 2.63 3.68
CA LEU A 33 -17.28 3.47 2.53
C LEU A 33 -18.07 3.05 1.28
N LYS A 34 -18.25 1.74 1.06
CA LYS A 34 -19.04 1.19 -0.05
C LYS A 34 -20.53 1.56 0.03
N GLN A 35 -21.05 1.83 1.23
CA GLN A 35 -22.44 2.30 1.44
C GLN A 35 -22.57 3.83 1.45
N SER A 36 -21.48 4.55 1.18
CA SER A 36 -21.46 6.02 1.11
C SER A 36 -21.38 6.52 -0.34
N SER A 37 -21.31 7.84 -0.53
CA SER A 37 -20.96 8.49 -1.81
C SER A 37 -19.51 9.00 -1.83
N THR A 38 -18.70 8.59 -0.85
CA THR A 38 -17.34 9.12 -0.64
C THR A 38 -16.38 8.59 -1.69
N ARG A 39 -15.48 9.45 -2.19
CA ARG A 39 -14.30 9.01 -2.94
C ARG A 39 -13.28 8.39 -2.00
N TRP A 40 -12.81 7.17 -2.27
CA TRP A 40 -11.78 6.51 -1.47
C TRP A 40 -10.88 5.61 -2.31
N ILE A 41 -9.70 5.31 -1.78
CA ILE A 41 -8.68 4.51 -2.44
C ILE A 41 -8.50 3.23 -1.63
N GLU A 42 -8.51 2.09 -2.31
CA GLU A 42 -8.16 0.78 -1.79
C GLU A 42 -6.79 0.39 -2.34
N VAL A 43 -5.87 -0.05 -1.47
CA VAL A 43 -4.58 -0.61 -1.83
C VAL A 43 -4.50 -2.01 -1.23
N ASN A 44 -4.48 -3.01 -2.09
CA ASN A 44 -4.27 -4.39 -1.70
C ASN A 44 -2.80 -4.76 -1.97
N VAL A 45 -2.06 -5.01 -0.89
CA VAL A 45 -0.64 -5.33 -0.92
C VAL A 45 -0.39 -6.73 -1.47
N SER A 46 -1.20 -7.74 -1.14
CA SER A 46 -0.93 -9.11 -1.62
C SER A 46 -1.10 -9.25 -3.14
N THR A 47 -2.06 -8.53 -3.71
CA THR A 47 -2.38 -8.56 -5.14
C THR A 47 -1.74 -7.43 -5.93
N GLN A 48 -1.03 -6.51 -5.26
CA GLN A 48 -0.37 -5.35 -5.86
C GLN A 48 -1.32 -4.52 -6.72
N ARG A 49 -2.48 -4.18 -6.16
CA ARG A 49 -3.53 -3.42 -6.85
C ARG A 49 -3.94 -2.18 -6.06
N LEU A 50 -4.25 -1.13 -6.81
CA LEU A 50 -4.92 0.05 -6.30
C LEU A 50 -6.25 0.21 -7.04
N ILE A 51 -7.33 0.39 -6.29
CA ILE A 51 -8.67 0.67 -6.83
C ILE A 51 -9.13 2.03 -6.29
N ALA A 52 -9.57 2.90 -7.18
CA ALA A 52 -10.25 4.14 -6.85
C ALA A 52 -11.76 3.92 -6.88
N TRP A 53 -12.44 4.33 -5.83
CA TRP A 53 -13.87 4.07 -5.60
C TRP A 53 -14.65 5.37 -5.42
N GLU A 54 -15.87 5.42 -5.95
CA GLU A 54 -16.91 6.37 -5.57
C GLU A 54 -18.03 5.61 -4.85
N GLY A 55 -18.02 5.65 -3.52
CA GLY A 55 -18.89 4.80 -2.72
C GLY A 55 -18.60 3.32 -2.98
N GLY A 56 -19.62 2.59 -3.41
CA GLY A 56 -19.53 1.18 -3.79
C GLY A 56 -19.13 0.93 -5.25
N VAL A 57 -18.86 1.97 -6.04
CA VAL A 57 -18.57 1.84 -7.48
C VAL A 57 -17.08 2.02 -7.75
N PRO A 58 -16.37 1.01 -8.28
CA PRO A 58 -14.98 1.18 -8.70
C PRO A 58 -14.95 2.02 -9.98
N VAL A 59 -14.19 3.11 -9.96
CA VAL A 59 -14.07 4.05 -11.10
C VAL A 59 -12.71 3.96 -11.80
N TYR A 60 -11.72 3.34 -11.15
CA TYR A 60 -10.39 3.11 -11.71
C TYR A 60 -9.68 1.96 -11.00
N ALA A 61 -8.87 1.21 -11.72
CA ALA A 61 -8.05 0.14 -11.14
C ALA A 61 -6.71 0.04 -11.87
N VAL A 62 -5.63 -0.10 -11.11
CA VAL A 62 -4.25 -0.17 -11.63
C VAL A 62 -3.41 -1.15 -10.86
N ILE A 63 -2.40 -1.70 -11.53
CA ILE A 63 -1.34 -2.49 -10.89
C ILE A 63 -0.34 -1.50 -10.28
N VAL A 64 0.11 -1.78 -9.07
CA VAL A 64 1.06 -0.95 -8.31
C VAL A 64 2.31 -1.75 -7.92
N SER A 65 3.31 -1.06 -7.39
CA SER A 65 4.39 -1.70 -6.62
C SER A 65 4.42 -1.08 -5.23
N THR A 66 4.21 -1.88 -4.19
CA THR A 66 4.28 -1.43 -2.78
C THR A 66 5.67 -1.65 -2.20
N GLY A 67 5.79 -1.42 -0.89
CA GLY A 67 7.00 -1.65 -0.11
C GLY A 67 7.44 -3.11 -0.09
N THR A 68 8.76 -3.34 -0.09
CA THR A 68 9.37 -4.67 0.10
C THR A 68 9.16 -5.19 1.53
N ASP A 69 9.53 -6.44 1.79
CA ASP A 69 9.45 -7.02 3.14
C ASP A 69 10.32 -6.26 4.16
N ASP A 70 11.48 -5.75 3.73
CA ASP A 70 12.37 -4.93 4.57
C ASP A 70 11.86 -3.50 4.79
N HIS A 71 10.98 -3.03 3.89
CA HIS A 71 10.42 -1.68 3.91
C HIS A 71 8.91 -1.72 3.62
N PRO A 72 8.10 -2.34 4.49
CA PRO A 72 6.73 -2.70 4.18
C PRO A 72 5.84 -1.47 4.03
N THR A 73 4.82 -1.58 3.17
CA THR A 73 3.69 -0.64 3.20
C THR A 73 2.74 -1.07 4.31
N PRO A 74 2.59 -0.30 5.40
CA PRO A 74 1.80 -0.74 6.55
C PRO A 74 0.29 -0.76 6.21
N PRO A 75 -0.44 -1.83 6.57
CA PRO A 75 -1.89 -1.85 6.46
C PRO A 75 -2.52 -0.83 7.43
N GLY A 76 -3.66 -0.27 7.04
CA GLY A 76 -4.36 0.69 7.88
C GLY A 76 -5.38 1.53 7.13
N THR A 77 -6.07 2.37 7.89
CA THR A 77 -7.00 3.39 7.39
C THR A 77 -6.37 4.76 7.53
N TYR A 78 -6.15 5.42 6.40
CA TYR A 78 -5.50 6.71 6.30
C TYR A 78 -6.33 7.70 5.48
N THR A 79 -5.80 8.90 5.25
CA THR A 79 -6.38 9.90 4.34
C THR A 79 -5.25 10.64 3.64
N ILE A 80 -5.48 11.11 2.41
CA ILE A 80 -4.51 11.99 1.73
C ILE A 80 -4.29 13.25 2.57
N GLN A 81 -3.06 13.47 3.02
CA GLN A 81 -2.62 14.57 3.89
C GLN A 81 -2.15 15.77 3.07
N SER A 82 -1.41 15.53 1.99
CA SER A 82 -0.91 16.57 1.09
C SER A 82 -0.72 16.04 -0.33
N LYS A 83 -0.62 16.97 -1.29
CA LYS A 83 -0.51 16.68 -2.71
C LYS A 83 0.51 17.60 -3.37
N HIS A 84 1.45 17.03 -4.09
CA HIS A 84 2.50 17.75 -4.81
C HIS A 84 2.57 17.27 -6.26
N ARG A 85 2.54 18.20 -7.23
CA ARG A 85 2.74 17.84 -8.64
C ARG A 85 4.13 17.23 -8.87
N THR A 86 5.10 17.69 -8.09
CA THR A 86 6.49 17.26 -8.13
C THR A 86 7.02 17.33 -6.69
N ALA A 87 7.72 16.29 -6.24
CA ALA A 87 8.39 16.23 -4.93
C ALA A 87 9.75 15.54 -5.06
N ARG A 88 10.72 15.93 -4.24
CA ARG A 88 11.95 15.16 -4.05
C ARG A 88 11.71 14.15 -2.93
N MET A 89 12.04 12.89 -3.14
CA MET A 89 11.93 11.85 -2.12
C MET A 89 13.32 11.32 -1.77
N GLN A 90 13.66 11.33 -0.48
CA GLN A 90 14.97 10.97 0.04
C GLN A 90 14.83 10.06 1.25
N GLY A 91 15.66 9.02 1.30
CA GLY A 91 15.90 8.15 2.44
C GLY A 91 17.39 7.90 2.63
N ASP A 92 17.74 6.96 3.49
CA ASP A 92 19.15 6.67 3.82
C ASP A 92 19.96 6.16 2.62
N ASP A 93 19.32 5.43 1.71
CA ASP A 93 19.93 4.73 0.57
C ASP A 93 19.36 5.17 -0.80
N TYR A 94 18.44 6.14 -0.82
CA TYR A 94 17.86 6.64 -2.07
C TYR A 94 17.65 8.15 -2.06
N ASP A 95 17.74 8.74 -3.26
CA ASP A 95 17.46 10.14 -3.50
C ASP A 95 16.89 10.30 -4.92
N VAL A 96 15.58 10.48 -5.00
CA VAL A 96 14.85 10.57 -6.27
C VAL A 96 14.31 11.99 -6.46
N PRO A 97 14.86 12.75 -7.43
CA PRO A 97 14.33 14.06 -7.77
C PRO A 97 13.01 13.94 -8.54
N ASP A 98 12.23 15.00 -8.46
CA ASP A 98 11.09 15.26 -9.33
C ASP A 98 10.05 14.14 -9.44
N VAL A 99 9.79 13.44 -8.33
CA VAL A 99 8.75 12.41 -8.22
C VAL A 99 7.39 13.05 -8.52
N PRO A 100 6.70 12.63 -9.60
CA PRO A 100 5.50 13.30 -10.05
C PRO A 100 4.26 12.80 -9.32
N PHE A 101 3.26 13.69 -9.19
CA PHE A 101 1.91 13.38 -8.71
C PHE A 101 1.88 12.70 -7.34
N THR A 102 2.71 13.18 -6.43
CA THR A 102 2.89 12.64 -5.08
C THR A 102 1.72 13.01 -4.18
N MET A 103 1.13 12.01 -3.54
CA MET A 103 0.05 12.16 -2.56
C MET A 103 0.43 11.44 -1.27
N TYR A 104 0.86 12.21 -0.26
CA TYR A 104 1.21 11.66 1.06
C TYR A 104 -0.07 11.30 1.82
N TYR A 105 -0.11 10.13 2.45
CA TYR A 105 -1.27 9.66 3.21
C TYR A 105 -0.94 9.22 4.64
N TYR A 106 0.33 8.96 4.93
CA TYR A 106 0.78 8.57 6.26
C TYR A 106 2.23 9.02 6.49
N GLY A 107 2.44 10.24 6.99
CA GLY A 107 3.79 10.77 7.22
C GLY A 107 4.60 10.81 5.92
N GLY A 108 5.70 10.04 5.85
CA GLY A 108 6.53 9.91 4.63
C GLY A 108 5.98 8.96 3.57
N TYR A 109 4.90 8.21 3.84
CA TYR A 109 4.33 7.24 2.90
C TYR A 109 3.39 7.95 1.92
N ALA A 110 3.58 7.69 0.63
CA ALA A 110 2.84 8.32 -0.45
C ALA A 110 2.42 7.34 -1.55
N ILE A 111 1.37 7.70 -2.27
CA ILE A 111 1.08 7.19 -3.61
C ILE A 111 1.69 8.18 -4.60
N HIS A 112 2.50 7.71 -5.55
CA HIS A 112 3.15 8.62 -6.52
C HIS A 112 3.50 7.92 -7.84
N GLY A 113 3.83 8.73 -8.85
CA GLY A 113 4.37 8.24 -10.11
C GLY A 113 5.80 7.74 -9.95
N ALA A 114 6.10 6.54 -10.43
CA ALA A 114 7.45 5.99 -10.48
C ALA A 114 7.94 5.92 -11.93
N TYR A 115 8.78 6.88 -12.33
CA TYR A 115 9.36 6.91 -13.68
C TYR A 115 10.61 6.01 -13.82
N TRP A 116 11.22 5.60 -12.70
CA TRP A 116 12.50 4.91 -12.67
C TRP A 116 12.39 3.38 -12.81
N HIS A 117 11.19 2.81 -12.76
CA HIS A 117 10.98 1.38 -12.99
C HIS A 117 9.63 1.07 -13.65
N HIS A 118 9.50 -0.15 -14.15
CA HIS A 118 8.28 -0.69 -14.75
C HIS A 118 7.81 -2.02 -14.12
N ARG A 119 8.36 -2.38 -12.95
CA ARG A 119 8.09 -3.63 -12.21
C ARG A 119 6.73 -3.67 -11.49
N PHE A 120 5.70 -3.03 -12.03
CA PHE A 120 4.36 -3.00 -11.44
C PHE A 120 3.83 -4.43 -11.28
N GLY A 121 3.29 -4.74 -10.09
CA GLY A 121 2.87 -6.09 -9.71
C GLY A 121 3.88 -6.82 -8.83
N THR A 122 5.04 -6.20 -8.57
CA THR A 122 6.05 -6.68 -7.64
C THR A 122 6.33 -5.61 -6.59
N PRO A 123 6.42 -5.97 -5.29
CA PRO A 123 6.87 -5.05 -4.26
C PRO A 123 8.34 -4.65 -4.46
N VAL A 124 8.62 -3.35 -4.45
CA VAL A 124 9.96 -2.83 -4.79
C VAL A 124 10.36 -1.54 -4.06
N SER A 125 9.42 -0.87 -3.40
CA SER A 125 9.64 0.47 -2.87
C SER A 125 10.11 0.41 -1.41
N HIS A 126 10.49 1.58 -0.88
CA HIS A 126 10.71 1.80 0.56
C HIS A 126 9.41 2.16 1.30
N GLY A 127 8.32 1.43 1.00
CA GLY A 127 7.02 1.58 1.65
C GLY A 127 5.99 2.40 0.87
N CYS A 128 6.40 3.26 -0.06
CA CYS A 128 5.46 4.02 -0.90
C CYS A 128 4.69 3.12 -1.89
N VAL A 129 3.53 3.58 -2.36
CA VAL A 129 2.76 2.91 -3.41
C VAL A 129 3.15 3.52 -4.75
N ASN A 130 3.96 2.80 -5.52
CA ASN A 130 4.45 3.22 -6.82
C ASN A 130 3.41 2.89 -7.89
N VAL A 131 3.09 3.88 -8.73
CA VAL A 131 2.16 3.75 -9.85
C VAL A 131 2.83 4.27 -11.11
N ALA A 132 2.45 3.79 -12.30
CA ALA A 132 2.92 4.40 -13.55
C ALA A 132 2.50 5.88 -13.61
N VAL A 133 3.33 6.75 -14.17
CA VAL A 133 3.17 8.21 -14.09
C VAL A 133 1.81 8.69 -14.60
N ASN A 134 1.29 8.13 -15.70
CA ASN A 134 -0.02 8.45 -16.25
C ASN A 134 -1.17 8.07 -15.30
N HIS A 135 -1.05 6.95 -14.60
CA HIS A 135 -2.02 6.49 -13.61
C HIS A 135 -1.98 7.35 -12.34
N ALA A 136 -0.77 7.74 -11.92
CA ALA A 136 -0.57 8.66 -10.81
C ALA A 136 -1.18 10.04 -11.11
N GLU A 137 -1.01 10.56 -12.34
CA GLU A 137 -1.65 11.80 -12.79
C GLU A 137 -3.16 11.73 -12.70
N TRP A 138 -3.75 10.65 -13.23
CA TRP A 138 -5.20 10.45 -13.18
C TRP A 138 -5.69 10.47 -11.73
N LEU A 139 -5.06 9.68 -10.86
CA LEU A 139 -5.45 9.55 -9.46
C LEU A 139 -5.25 10.86 -8.70
N PHE A 140 -4.17 11.59 -9.00
CA PHE A 140 -3.90 12.91 -8.45
C PHE A 140 -4.96 13.92 -8.83
N ASN A 141 -5.44 13.92 -10.06
CA ASN A 141 -6.50 14.85 -10.46
C ASN A 141 -7.87 14.45 -9.87
N TRP A 142 -8.12 13.16 -9.66
CA TRP A 142 -9.38 12.64 -9.12
C TRP A 142 -9.50 12.78 -7.60
N ALA A 143 -8.43 12.48 -6.86
CA ALA A 143 -8.41 12.50 -5.39
C ALA A 143 -8.29 13.92 -4.83
N SER A 144 -8.82 14.15 -3.63
CA SER A 144 -8.65 15.40 -2.87
C SER A 144 -7.89 15.15 -1.57
N ILE A 145 -7.37 16.22 -0.95
CA ILE A 145 -6.90 16.12 0.45
C ILE A 145 -8.11 15.67 1.30
N GLY A 146 -7.88 14.70 2.19
CA GLY A 146 -8.92 14.05 2.98
C GLY A 146 -9.54 12.80 2.34
N THR A 147 -9.25 12.49 1.06
CA THR A 147 -9.68 11.22 0.44
C THR A 147 -9.14 10.04 1.26
N PRO A 148 -9.99 9.13 1.78
CA PRO A 148 -9.54 7.96 2.51
C PRO A 148 -8.66 7.05 1.67
N VAL A 149 -7.63 6.49 2.29
CA VAL A 149 -6.76 5.46 1.72
C VAL A 149 -6.78 4.26 2.65
N ILE A 150 -7.25 3.13 2.14
CA ILE A 150 -7.34 1.89 2.89
C ILE A 150 -6.28 0.94 2.35
N VAL A 151 -5.32 0.58 3.19
CA VAL A 151 -4.25 -0.38 2.86
C VAL A 151 -4.52 -1.69 3.58
N HIS A 152 -4.53 -2.80 2.86
CA HIS A 152 -4.74 -4.13 3.41
C HIS A 152 -4.03 -5.20 2.57
N PHE A 153 -4.13 -6.45 3.01
CA PHE A 153 -3.61 -7.62 2.31
C PHE A 153 -4.67 -8.30 1.44
#